data_AF-A0A9X5UCH2-F1
#
_entry.id   AF-A0A9X5UCH2-F1
#
_cell.length_a   1.000
_cell.length_b   1.000
_cell.length_c   1.000
_cell.angle_alpha   90.00
_cell.angle_beta   90.00
_cell.angle_gamma   90.00
#
_symmetry.space_group_name_H-M   'P 1'
#
loop_
_entity.id
_entity.type
_entity.pdbx_description
1 polymer ?
#
loop_
_entity_poly.entity_id
_entity_poly.type
_entity_poly.pdbx_seq_one_letter_code
_entity_poly.pdbx_strand_id
1 'polypeptide(L)'
;MLATQLDALAGAASAGVAEAFALVDGFDDALVEGLGRLDAVRGDALTALAGAVAATPMGPAVRDAAEKVLAGSVTDEALVTLAGARAAVLGAAHDAVLAGFDGALGRARLDWDPAGEPAVAPRPPGREPALAGCRSWLRELAVTGWRGVDEDVVSSSAQARQAVLAEPGLRRLAVLLDGLAAELRASGQAGTASGPPVRRWADLWARAQLLAWRGDWSPPAGPAGGQGAGLVSGRLLPLGVEVAEHDTAARVQVHAVLEPAAEGGVDGRPRLVRTGVTVAKVDTLVGPALWRLFADYPVLLGALAEHRALEIADMVSLGSGDLVWREDAARLGDAADPFVTARVRLAEAVAPAPAPLDRHPVRIAEPVLVEGYTTASDEATQTLTFDLAGTALVVEADPTVDPASSLGPLTPALLAASSACLGLLRWDDGRWWLRPLAAQAVVKRKPVTAHAGDWALGATDPKIAKARAKNGDAVAVLRERAGRLLRR
;
A
#
# COMPACT_ATOMS: atom_id res chain seq x y z
N MET A 1 3.98 21.83 2.34
CA MET A 1 2.62 21.93 2.88
C MET A 1 2.61 23.04 3.90
N LEU A 2 1.83 24.09 3.63
CA LEU A 2 1.65 25.26 4.48
C LEU A 2 0.29 25.20 5.18
N ALA A 3 0.10 26.03 6.21
CA ALA A 3 -1.17 26.12 6.95
C ALA A 3 -2.38 26.31 6.03
N THR A 4 -2.29 27.25 5.08
CA THR A 4 -3.37 27.52 4.10
C THR A 4 -3.73 26.31 3.24
N GLN A 5 -2.77 25.43 2.95
CA GLN A 5 -3.00 24.22 2.16
C GLN A 5 -3.70 23.14 3.01
N LEU A 6 -3.32 23.01 4.29
CA LEU A 6 -3.98 22.10 5.21
C LEU A 6 -5.40 22.57 5.54
N ASP A 7 -5.62 23.88 5.73
CA ASP A 7 -6.94 24.47 5.91
C ASP A 7 -7.85 24.21 4.71
N ALA A 8 -7.33 24.36 3.49
CA ALA A 8 -8.07 24.02 2.27
C ALA A 8 -8.47 22.54 2.23
N LEU A 9 -7.57 21.64 2.63
CA LEU A 9 -7.84 20.21 2.71
C LEU A 9 -8.87 19.85 3.79
N ALA A 10 -8.79 20.48 4.96
CA ALA A 10 -9.69 20.23 6.08
C ALA A 10 -11.08 20.84 5.86
N GLY A 11 -11.16 22.00 5.21
CA GLY A 11 -12.41 22.68 4.91
C GLY A 11 -13.14 22.16 3.66
N ALA A 12 -12.43 21.48 2.75
CA ALA A 12 -13.01 20.88 1.56
C ALA A 12 -13.59 19.49 1.87
N ALA A 13 -14.81 19.44 2.42
CA ALA A 13 -15.59 18.21 2.40
C ALA A 13 -15.81 17.83 0.92
N SER A 14 -15.14 16.77 0.47
CA SER A 14 -15.28 16.29 -0.91
C SER A 14 -16.69 15.74 -1.08
N ALA A 15 -17.51 16.45 -1.86
CA ALA A 15 -18.92 16.11 -2.05
C ALA A 15 -19.10 14.65 -2.48
N GLY A 16 -20.01 13.93 -1.84
CA GLY A 16 -20.29 12.53 -2.16
C GLY A 16 -19.34 11.50 -1.52
N VAL A 17 -18.23 11.92 -0.89
CA VAL A 17 -17.29 10.96 -0.26
C VAL A 17 -17.92 10.28 0.94
N ALA A 18 -18.54 11.04 1.86
CA ALA A 18 -19.18 10.45 3.04
C ALA A 18 -20.32 9.50 2.64
N GLU A 19 -21.11 9.88 1.65
CA GLU A 19 -22.19 9.07 1.09
C GLU A 19 -21.67 7.79 0.43
N ALA A 20 -20.55 7.87 -0.29
CA ALA A 20 -19.89 6.71 -0.88
C ALA A 20 -19.40 5.74 0.20
N PHE A 21 -18.79 6.23 1.28
CA PHE A 21 -18.35 5.37 2.39
C PHE A 21 -19.53 4.69 3.09
N ALA A 22 -20.59 5.44 3.42
CA ALA A 22 -21.80 4.92 4.05
C ALA A 22 -22.49 3.85 3.18
N LEU A 23 -22.51 4.05 1.86
CA LEU A 23 -23.03 3.06 0.92
C LEU A 23 -22.24 1.75 0.99
N VAL A 24 -20.90 1.85 1.01
CA VAL A 24 -20.07 0.65 1.09
C VAL A 24 -20.10 0.04 2.50
N ASP A 25 -20.26 0.81 3.57
CA ASP A 25 -20.46 0.27 4.92
C ASP A 25 -21.66 -0.68 4.95
N GLY A 26 -22.79 -0.30 4.35
CA GLY A 26 -23.97 -1.16 4.25
C GLY A 26 -23.71 -2.47 3.50
N PHE A 27 -22.92 -2.43 2.42
CA PHE A 27 -22.51 -3.66 1.71
C PHE A 27 -21.55 -4.52 2.55
N ASP A 28 -20.59 -3.89 3.24
CA ASP A 28 -19.63 -4.60 4.07
C ASP A 28 -20.31 -5.25 5.28
N ASP A 29 -21.35 -4.62 5.85
CA ASP A 29 -22.21 -5.21 6.88
C ASP A 29 -22.98 -6.45 6.39
N ALA A 30 -23.30 -6.52 5.09
CA ALA A 30 -23.85 -7.73 4.49
C ALA A 30 -22.83 -8.88 4.45
N LEU A 31 -21.54 -8.57 4.25
CA LEU A 31 -20.46 -9.56 4.33
C LEU A 31 -20.15 -9.99 5.78
N VAL A 32 -20.46 -9.17 6.79
CA VAL A 32 -20.30 -9.55 8.20
C VAL A 32 -21.21 -10.72 8.58
N GLU A 33 -22.50 -10.68 8.18
CA GLU A 33 -23.44 -11.77 8.48
C GLU A 33 -23.46 -12.87 7.42
N GLY A 34 -23.07 -12.55 6.18
CA GLY A 34 -23.05 -13.48 5.06
C GLY A 34 -24.22 -13.33 4.11
N LEU A 35 -23.92 -13.50 2.82
CA LEU A 35 -24.88 -13.37 1.72
C LEU A 35 -25.81 -14.59 1.59
N GLY A 36 -25.55 -15.67 2.33
CA GLY A 36 -26.42 -16.85 2.35
C GLY A 36 -27.73 -16.65 3.12
N ARG A 37 -27.82 -15.62 3.97
CA ARG A 37 -29.00 -15.31 4.82
C ARG A 37 -29.19 -13.80 4.93
N LEU A 38 -29.59 -13.18 3.82
CA LEU A 38 -29.88 -11.75 3.79
C LEU A 38 -31.23 -11.43 4.43
N ASP A 39 -31.23 -10.46 5.33
CA ASP A 39 -32.46 -9.81 5.80
C ASP A 39 -32.79 -8.59 4.93
N ALA A 40 -33.94 -7.95 5.20
CA ALA A 40 -34.40 -6.81 4.42
C ALA A 40 -33.38 -5.66 4.40
N VAL A 41 -32.76 -5.35 5.55
CA VAL A 41 -31.79 -4.25 5.68
C VAL A 41 -30.56 -4.48 4.78
N ARG A 42 -29.97 -5.68 4.83
CA ARG A 42 -28.80 -5.99 4.00
C ARG A 42 -29.18 -6.15 2.53
N GLY A 43 -30.40 -6.60 2.25
CA GLY A 43 -30.92 -6.63 0.88
C GLY A 43 -31.09 -5.23 0.27
N ASP A 44 -31.55 -4.26 1.06
CA ASP A 44 -31.63 -2.85 0.66
C ASP A 44 -30.24 -2.27 0.40
N ALA A 45 -29.23 -2.66 1.18
CA ALA A 45 -27.85 -2.22 0.96
C ALA A 45 -27.27 -2.71 -0.39
N LEU A 46 -27.55 -3.96 -0.79
CA LEU A 46 -27.17 -4.47 -2.12
C LEU A 46 -27.86 -3.69 -3.24
N THR A 47 -29.15 -3.38 -3.05
CA THR A 47 -29.94 -2.58 -4.01
C THR A 47 -29.40 -1.15 -4.12
N ALA A 48 -29.03 -0.54 -3.00
CA ALA A 48 -28.42 0.79 -2.96
C ALA A 48 -27.09 0.81 -3.72
N LEU A 49 -26.24 -0.20 -3.53
CA LEU A 49 -24.96 -0.30 -4.27
C LEU A 49 -25.20 -0.39 -5.77
N ALA A 50 -26.18 -1.20 -6.20
CA ALA A 50 -26.58 -1.27 -7.60
C ALA A 50 -27.13 0.06 -8.13
N GLY A 51 -27.89 0.79 -7.31
CA GLY A 51 -28.41 2.11 -7.62
C GLY A 51 -27.30 3.15 -7.84
N ALA A 52 -26.25 3.13 -7.03
CA ALA A 52 -25.14 4.07 -7.13
C ALA A 52 -24.36 3.98 -8.45
N VAL A 53 -24.32 2.78 -9.05
CA VAL A 53 -23.64 2.55 -10.34
C VAL A 53 -24.62 2.42 -11.52
N ALA A 54 -25.91 2.71 -11.32
CA ALA A 54 -26.96 2.50 -12.32
C ALA A 54 -26.75 3.31 -13.60
N ALA A 55 -26.19 4.52 -13.49
CA ALA A 55 -25.89 5.39 -14.63
C ALA A 55 -24.57 5.03 -15.36
N THR A 56 -23.87 3.99 -14.91
CA THR A 56 -22.62 3.52 -15.51
C THR A 56 -22.85 2.33 -16.44
N PRO A 57 -21.89 1.97 -17.30
CA PRO A 57 -21.97 0.75 -18.11
C PRO A 57 -22.13 -0.55 -17.29
N MET A 58 -21.75 -0.55 -16.01
CA MET A 58 -21.90 -1.71 -15.12
C MET A 58 -23.32 -1.86 -14.54
N GLY A 59 -24.13 -0.80 -14.59
CA GLY A 59 -25.44 -0.73 -13.93
C GLY A 59 -26.34 -1.94 -14.16
N PRO A 60 -26.59 -2.36 -15.42
CA PRO A 60 -27.42 -3.53 -15.70
C PRO A 60 -26.89 -4.83 -15.07
N ALA A 61 -25.58 -5.06 -15.12
CA ALA A 61 -24.96 -6.27 -14.59
C ALA A 61 -24.96 -6.29 -13.05
N VAL A 62 -24.71 -5.14 -12.41
CA VAL A 62 -24.70 -5.03 -10.95
C VAL A 62 -26.09 -5.21 -10.37
N ARG A 63 -27.12 -4.65 -11.03
CA ARG A 63 -28.52 -4.88 -10.64
C ARG A 63 -28.89 -6.36 -10.75
N ASP A 64 -28.58 -7.01 -11.87
CA ASP A 64 -28.85 -8.46 -12.06
C ASP A 64 -28.10 -9.31 -11.00
N ALA A 65 -26.85 -8.97 -10.70
CA ALA A 65 -26.09 -9.62 -9.63
C ALA A 65 -26.74 -9.45 -8.25
N ALA A 66 -27.19 -8.24 -7.91
CA ALA A 66 -27.89 -7.96 -6.66
C ALA A 66 -29.21 -8.74 -6.56
N GLU A 67 -30.03 -8.73 -7.61
CA GLU A 67 -31.30 -9.48 -7.70
C GLU A 67 -31.08 -10.99 -7.52
N LYS A 68 -30.04 -11.56 -8.15
CA LYS A 68 -29.68 -12.97 -7.98
C LYS A 68 -29.28 -13.32 -6.56
N VAL A 69 -28.46 -12.50 -5.92
CA VAL A 69 -28.04 -12.71 -4.52
C VAL A 69 -29.23 -12.59 -3.57
N LEU A 70 -30.11 -11.60 -3.79
CA LEU A 70 -31.37 -11.46 -3.04
C LEU A 70 -32.29 -12.69 -3.19
N ALA A 71 -32.30 -13.32 -4.36
CA ALA A 71 -33.02 -14.57 -4.61
C ALA A 71 -32.31 -15.82 -4.05
N GLY A 72 -31.18 -15.67 -3.35
CA GLY A 72 -30.39 -16.76 -2.76
C GLY A 72 -29.40 -17.43 -3.72
N SER A 73 -29.16 -16.85 -4.90
CA SER A 73 -28.21 -17.36 -5.89
C SER A 73 -26.88 -16.60 -5.83
N VAL A 74 -25.94 -17.11 -5.04
CA VAL A 74 -24.60 -16.52 -4.88
C VAL A 74 -23.60 -17.22 -5.82
N THR A 75 -23.39 -16.63 -7.00
CA THR A 75 -22.48 -17.15 -8.05
C THR A 75 -21.17 -16.36 -8.09
N ASP A 76 -20.11 -16.95 -8.67
CA ASP A 76 -18.82 -16.28 -8.84
C ASP A 76 -18.96 -14.99 -9.67
N GLU A 77 -19.77 -15.04 -10.73
CA GLU A 77 -20.12 -13.91 -11.60
C GLU A 77 -20.82 -12.79 -10.83
N ALA A 78 -21.81 -13.13 -9.99
CA ALA A 78 -22.51 -12.13 -9.19
C ALA A 78 -21.56 -11.47 -8.18
N LEU A 79 -20.73 -12.26 -7.50
CA LEU A 79 -19.81 -11.75 -6.50
C LEU A 79 -18.71 -10.86 -7.08
N VAL A 80 -18.11 -11.23 -8.22
CA VAL A 80 -17.11 -10.35 -8.85
C VAL A 80 -17.75 -9.06 -9.36
N THR A 81 -18.99 -9.11 -9.83
CA THR A 81 -19.73 -7.94 -10.31
C THR A 81 -20.01 -6.97 -9.17
N LEU A 82 -20.46 -7.47 -8.01
CA LEU A 82 -20.66 -6.68 -6.79
C LEU A 82 -19.33 -6.13 -6.24
N ALA A 83 -18.27 -6.94 -6.21
CA ALA A 83 -16.92 -6.49 -5.83
C ALA A 83 -16.41 -5.36 -6.75
N GLY A 84 -16.70 -5.46 -8.05
CA GLY A 84 -16.39 -4.42 -9.03
C GLY A 84 -17.17 -3.12 -8.79
N ALA A 85 -18.47 -3.21 -8.49
CA ALA A 85 -19.29 -2.04 -8.13
C ALA A 85 -18.76 -1.33 -6.88
N ARG A 86 -18.46 -2.12 -5.83
CA ARG A 86 -17.83 -1.63 -4.60
C ARG A 86 -16.51 -0.91 -4.89
N ALA A 87 -15.64 -1.54 -5.67
CA ALA A 87 -14.36 -0.94 -6.06
C ALA A 87 -14.53 0.34 -6.89
N ALA A 88 -15.54 0.41 -7.76
CA ALA A 88 -15.83 1.61 -8.56
C ALA A 88 -16.30 2.78 -7.69
N VAL A 89 -17.16 2.54 -6.70
CA VAL A 89 -17.62 3.57 -5.74
C VAL A 89 -16.42 4.11 -4.92
N LEU A 90 -15.57 3.23 -4.40
CA LEU A 90 -14.37 3.64 -3.67
C LEU A 90 -13.35 4.33 -4.60
N GLY A 91 -13.28 3.93 -5.87
CA GLY A 91 -12.49 4.60 -6.90
C GLY A 91 -12.96 6.04 -7.14
N ALA A 92 -14.28 6.27 -7.18
CA ALA A 92 -14.83 7.63 -7.29
C ALA A 92 -14.52 8.48 -6.04
N ALA A 93 -14.64 7.89 -4.84
CA ALA A 93 -14.25 8.57 -3.60
C ALA A 93 -12.74 8.91 -3.58
N HIS A 94 -11.89 7.98 -4.04
CA HIS A 94 -10.46 8.21 -4.21
C HIS A 94 -10.20 9.41 -5.14
N ASP A 95 -10.84 9.43 -6.31
CA ASP A 95 -10.62 10.50 -7.30
C ASP A 95 -11.08 11.87 -6.76
N ALA A 96 -12.18 11.91 -6.01
CA ALA A 96 -12.65 13.14 -5.35
C ALA A 96 -11.66 13.65 -4.29
N VAL A 97 -11.19 12.77 -3.39
CA VAL A 97 -10.21 13.12 -2.35
C VAL A 97 -8.89 13.57 -2.99
N LEU A 98 -8.42 12.85 -4.02
CA LEU A 98 -7.17 13.16 -4.70
C LEU A 98 -7.25 14.48 -5.47
N ALA A 99 -8.38 14.79 -6.11
CA ALA A 99 -8.60 16.08 -6.76
C ALA A 99 -8.57 17.24 -5.74
N GLY A 100 -9.15 17.04 -4.55
CA GLY A 100 -9.06 18.01 -3.45
C GLY A 100 -7.61 18.25 -3.02
N PHE A 101 -6.82 17.18 -2.88
CA PHE A 101 -5.39 17.27 -2.61
C PHE A 101 -4.62 18.02 -3.69
N ASP A 102 -4.85 17.69 -4.96
CA ASP A 102 -4.18 18.33 -6.09
C ASP A 102 -4.51 19.82 -6.17
N GLY A 103 -5.77 20.19 -5.95
CA GLY A 103 -6.20 21.58 -5.89
C GLY A 103 -5.54 22.35 -4.74
N ALA A 104 -5.46 21.76 -3.54
CA ALA A 104 -4.88 22.42 -2.37
C ALA A 104 -3.35 22.57 -2.44
N LEU A 105 -2.65 21.58 -3.01
CA LEU A 105 -1.19 21.58 -3.09
C LEU A 105 -0.63 22.01 -4.46
N GLY A 106 -1.50 22.25 -5.45
CA GLY A 106 -1.10 22.60 -6.81
C GLY A 106 -0.38 21.46 -7.53
N ARG A 107 -0.71 20.19 -7.22
CA ARG A 107 -0.03 19.02 -7.77
C ARG A 107 -0.53 18.73 -9.18
N ALA A 108 0.39 18.65 -10.14
CA ALA A 108 0.08 18.15 -11.47
C ALA A 108 0.13 16.62 -11.51
N ARG A 109 -0.78 16.00 -12.28
CA ARG A 109 -0.77 14.55 -12.56
C ARG A 109 -0.71 14.28 -14.05
N LEU A 110 -0.15 13.13 -14.41
CA LEU A 110 -0.28 12.58 -15.76
C LEU A 110 -1.72 12.16 -16.01
N ASP A 111 -2.14 12.15 -17.26
CA ASP A 111 -3.40 11.53 -17.64
C ASP A 111 -3.28 10.00 -17.59
N TRP A 112 -4.33 9.31 -17.16
CA TRP A 112 -4.40 7.87 -17.28
C TRP A 112 -4.73 7.50 -18.73
N ASP A 113 -3.84 6.77 -19.39
CA ASP A 113 -4.06 6.25 -20.74
C ASP A 113 -4.60 4.81 -20.70
N PRO A 114 -5.89 4.59 -21.04
CA PRO A 114 -6.47 3.25 -21.12
C PRO A 114 -5.85 2.40 -22.24
N ALA A 115 -5.28 3.02 -23.29
CA ALA A 115 -4.66 2.31 -24.41
C ALA A 115 -3.30 1.70 -24.05
N GLY A 116 -2.69 2.15 -22.94
CA GLY A 116 -1.47 1.58 -22.38
C GLY A 116 -1.70 0.34 -21.50
N GLU A 117 -2.94 -0.03 -21.20
CA GLU A 117 -3.20 -1.32 -20.55
C GLU A 117 -2.97 -2.45 -21.56
N PRO A 118 -2.12 -3.45 -21.24
CA PRO A 118 -1.98 -4.60 -22.10
C PRO A 118 -3.34 -5.25 -22.27
N ALA A 119 -3.73 -5.51 -23.52
CA ALA A 119 -4.92 -6.30 -23.83
C ALA A 119 -4.90 -7.56 -22.97
N VAL A 120 -6.07 -7.96 -22.43
CA VAL A 120 -6.18 -9.16 -21.62
C VAL A 120 -5.66 -10.34 -22.44
N ALA A 121 -4.42 -10.73 -22.18
CA ALA A 121 -3.81 -11.85 -22.88
C ALA A 121 -4.66 -13.10 -22.59
N PRO A 122 -4.87 -13.98 -23.58
CA PRO A 122 -5.57 -15.22 -23.34
C PRO A 122 -4.90 -15.96 -22.19
N ARG A 123 -5.71 -16.34 -21.19
CA ARG A 123 -5.26 -16.96 -19.95
C ARG A 123 -4.40 -18.19 -20.29
N PRO A 124 -3.16 -18.30 -19.78
CA PRO A 124 -2.33 -19.47 -20.03
C PRO A 124 -3.07 -20.75 -19.61
N PRO A 125 -3.01 -21.81 -20.44
CA PRO A 125 -3.61 -23.08 -20.07
C PRO A 125 -2.99 -23.60 -18.77
N GLY A 126 -3.83 -24.01 -17.82
CA GLY A 126 -3.39 -24.53 -16.51
C GLY A 126 -3.56 -23.61 -15.32
N ARG A 127 -3.79 -22.30 -15.50
CA ARG A 127 -4.05 -21.36 -14.38
C ARG A 127 -5.49 -21.40 -13.86
N GLU A 128 -6.43 -21.79 -14.71
CA GLU A 128 -7.86 -21.76 -14.38
C GLU A 128 -8.24 -22.57 -13.13
N PRO A 129 -7.76 -23.81 -12.93
CA PRO A 129 -8.09 -24.56 -11.73
C PRO A 129 -7.67 -23.85 -10.44
N ALA A 130 -6.51 -23.17 -10.44
CA ALA A 130 -6.03 -22.42 -9.29
C ALA A 130 -6.94 -21.21 -9.00
N LEU A 131 -7.29 -20.44 -10.03
CA LEU A 131 -8.19 -19.29 -9.91
C LEU A 131 -9.60 -19.69 -9.48
N ALA A 132 -10.14 -20.78 -10.03
CA ALA A 132 -11.43 -21.33 -9.65
C ALA A 132 -11.45 -21.77 -8.18
N GLY A 133 -10.36 -22.39 -7.70
CA GLY A 133 -10.19 -22.71 -6.28
C GLY A 133 -10.24 -21.46 -5.39
N CYS A 134 -9.55 -20.38 -5.79
CA CYS A 134 -9.61 -19.11 -5.07
C CYS A 134 -11.02 -18.51 -5.04
N ARG A 135 -11.72 -18.46 -6.18
CA ARG A 135 -13.09 -17.94 -6.26
C ARG A 135 -14.07 -18.77 -5.42
N SER A 136 -13.92 -20.10 -5.43
CA SER A 136 -14.76 -20.97 -4.59
C SER A 136 -14.58 -20.66 -3.11
N TRP A 137 -13.35 -20.47 -2.63
CA TRP A 137 -13.09 -20.08 -1.24
C TRP A 137 -13.64 -18.69 -0.91
N LEU A 138 -13.41 -17.71 -1.78
CA LEU A 138 -13.93 -16.35 -1.59
C LEU A 138 -15.46 -16.30 -1.60
N ARG A 139 -16.11 -17.16 -2.38
CA ARG A 139 -17.57 -17.35 -2.34
C ARG A 139 -18.02 -17.98 -1.04
N GLU A 140 -17.34 -19.02 -0.56
CA GLU A 140 -17.63 -19.65 0.74
C GLU A 140 -17.55 -18.62 1.87
N LEU A 141 -16.50 -17.79 1.89
CA LEU A 141 -16.39 -16.67 2.84
C LEU A 141 -17.58 -15.70 2.75
N ALA A 142 -17.98 -15.30 1.55
CA ALA A 142 -19.08 -14.36 1.34
C ALA A 142 -20.43 -14.95 1.75
N VAL A 143 -20.67 -16.25 1.52
CA VAL A 143 -21.91 -16.93 1.89
C VAL A 143 -21.99 -17.12 3.40
N THR A 144 -20.90 -17.55 4.03
CA THR A 144 -20.80 -17.83 5.47
C THR A 144 -20.81 -16.55 6.31
N GLY A 145 -20.22 -15.47 5.80
CA GLY A 145 -20.06 -14.20 6.50
C GLY A 145 -18.95 -14.22 7.55
N TRP A 146 -18.35 -13.06 7.81
CA TRP A 146 -17.18 -12.94 8.71
C TRP A 146 -17.39 -13.56 10.09
N ARG A 147 -18.59 -13.46 10.66
CA ARG A 147 -18.90 -14.04 11.97
C ARG A 147 -19.08 -15.56 11.97
N GLY A 148 -19.34 -16.14 10.81
CA GLY A 148 -19.51 -17.58 10.64
C GLY A 148 -18.23 -18.33 10.25
N VAL A 149 -17.14 -17.62 9.94
CA VAL A 149 -15.87 -18.23 9.51
C VAL A 149 -15.18 -18.90 10.70
N ASP A 150 -14.89 -20.19 10.56
CA ASP A 150 -14.10 -20.99 11.49
C ASP A 150 -12.78 -21.46 10.85
N GLU A 151 -11.99 -22.23 11.60
CA GLU A 151 -10.70 -22.75 11.10
C GLU A 151 -10.85 -23.70 9.91
N ASP A 152 -11.97 -24.43 9.81
CA ASP A 152 -12.21 -25.35 8.69
C ASP A 152 -12.41 -24.55 7.38
N VAL A 153 -13.19 -23.47 7.43
CA VAL A 153 -13.37 -22.55 6.30
C VAL A 153 -12.05 -21.84 5.94
N VAL A 154 -11.23 -21.45 6.91
CA VAL A 154 -9.95 -20.80 6.60
C VAL A 154 -8.93 -21.78 6.01
N SER A 155 -8.84 -22.98 6.57
CA SER A 155 -7.89 -24.01 6.16
C SER A 155 -8.22 -24.62 4.79
N SER A 156 -9.49 -24.62 4.36
CA SER A 156 -9.92 -25.09 3.03
C SER A 156 -9.23 -24.36 1.86
N SER A 157 -8.75 -23.13 2.08
CA SER A 157 -8.02 -22.33 1.09
C SER A 157 -6.60 -22.82 0.79
N ALA A 158 -6.02 -23.71 1.60
CA ALA A 158 -4.58 -24.01 1.57
C ALA A 158 -4.08 -24.47 0.19
N GLN A 159 -4.81 -25.39 -0.46
CA GLN A 159 -4.42 -25.91 -1.77
C GLN A 159 -4.52 -24.83 -2.86
N ALA A 160 -5.58 -24.03 -2.85
CA ALA A 160 -5.74 -22.92 -3.81
C ALA A 160 -4.62 -21.89 -3.64
N ARG A 161 -4.28 -21.50 -2.40
CA ARG A 161 -3.18 -20.60 -2.09
C ARG A 161 -1.82 -21.14 -2.57
N GLN A 162 -1.55 -22.42 -2.35
CA GLN A 162 -0.32 -23.06 -2.85
C GLN A 162 -0.25 -23.05 -4.38
N ALA A 163 -1.37 -23.34 -5.06
CA ALA A 163 -1.43 -23.34 -6.52
C ALA A 163 -1.17 -21.95 -7.11
N VAL A 164 -1.77 -20.89 -6.55
CA VAL A 164 -1.50 -19.52 -7.03
C VAL A 164 -0.13 -19.00 -6.63
N LEU A 165 0.48 -19.51 -5.55
CA LEU A 165 1.85 -19.15 -5.16
C LEU A 165 2.89 -19.72 -6.13
N ALA A 166 2.64 -20.93 -6.65
CA ALA A 166 3.50 -21.59 -7.62
C ALA A 166 3.58 -20.84 -8.96
N GLU A 167 2.53 -20.10 -9.31
CA GLU A 167 2.43 -19.32 -10.55
C GLU A 167 2.95 -17.88 -10.36
N PRO A 168 4.08 -17.48 -11.00
CA PRO A 168 4.68 -16.16 -10.78
C PRO A 168 3.74 -14.97 -11.02
N GLY A 169 2.91 -15.03 -12.08
CA GLY A 169 1.93 -14.00 -12.42
C GLY A 169 0.74 -13.90 -11.45
N LEU A 170 0.57 -14.88 -10.55
CA LEU A 170 -0.49 -14.94 -9.56
C LEU A 170 -0.01 -14.66 -8.13
N ARG A 171 1.30 -14.41 -7.93
CA ARG A 171 1.87 -14.17 -6.60
C ARG A 171 1.22 -13.01 -5.85
N ARG A 172 0.76 -11.96 -6.57
CA ARG A 172 0.02 -10.86 -5.95
C ARG A 172 -1.28 -11.35 -5.30
N LEU A 173 -2.02 -12.22 -5.98
CA LEU A 173 -3.21 -12.86 -5.44
C LEU A 173 -2.83 -13.79 -4.28
N ALA A 174 -1.77 -14.59 -4.44
CA ALA A 174 -1.31 -15.50 -3.39
C ALA A 174 -0.99 -14.79 -2.07
N VAL A 175 -0.21 -13.71 -2.11
CA VAL A 175 0.16 -12.92 -0.92
C VAL A 175 -1.07 -12.27 -0.28
N LEU A 176 -2.01 -11.78 -1.09
CA LEU A 176 -3.24 -11.19 -0.59
C LEU A 176 -4.11 -12.23 0.14
N LEU A 177 -4.31 -13.39 -0.46
CA LEU A 177 -5.09 -14.48 0.14
C LEU A 177 -4.39 -15.02 1.39
N ASP A 178 -3.06 -15.08 1.41
CA ASP A 178 -2.29 -15.47 2.59
C ASP A 178 -2.52 -14.52 3.77
N GLY A 179 -2.43 -13.21 3.53
CA GLY A 179 -2.70 -12.18 4.53
C GLY A 179 -4.15 -12.18 5.03
N LEU A 180 -5.13 -12.28 4.12
CA LEU A 180 -6.54 -12.40 4.50
C LEU A 180 -6.77 -13.64 5.38
N ALA A 181 -6.23 -14.78 4.99
CA ALA A 181 -6.36 -16.01 5.78
C ALA A 181 -5.64 -15.89 7.14
N ALA A 182 -4.49 -15.20 7.22
CA ALA A 182 -3.80 -14.95 8.49
C ALA A 182 -4.63 -14.12 9.46
N GLU A 183 -5.27 -13.05 8.98
CA GLU A 183 -6.13 -12.23 9.82
C GLU A 183 -7.39 -12.95 10.27
N LEU A 184 -8.03 -13.72 9.38
CA LEU A 184 -9.19 -14.54 9.74
C LEU A 184 -8.83 -15.52 10.87
N ARG A 185 -7.65 -16.17 10.83
CA ARG A 185 -7.19 -17.04 11.93
C ARG A 185 -6.93 -16.26 13.21
N ALA A 186 -6.27 -15.10 13.12
CA ALA A 186 -5.97 -14.26 14.28
C ALA A 186 -7.23 -13.74 14.98
N SER A 187 -8.34 -13.57 14.22
CA SER A 187 -9.63 -13.11 14.72
C SER A 187 -10.61 -14.24 15.09
N GLY A 188 -10.22 -15.51 15.02
CA GLY A 188 -11.07 -16.64 15.42
C GLY A 188 -11.49 -16.61 16.89
N GLN A 189 -12.34 -17.54 17.33
CA GLN A 189 -13.00 -17.53 18.66
C GLN A 189 -12.07 -17.46 19.90
N ALA A 190 -10.77 -17.70 19.74
CA ALA A 190 -9.75 -17.56 20.79
C ALA A 190 -8.90 -16.27 20.66
N GLY A 191 -9.18 -15.42 19.68
CA GLY A 191 -8.47 -14.18 19.39
C GLY A 191 -8.81 -13.05 20.38
N THR A 192 -7.85 -12.16 20.60
CA THR A 192 -7.96 -11.02 21.53
C THR A 192 -8.55 -9.75 20.90
N ALA A 193 -8.98 -9.80 19.64
CA ALA A 193 -9.46 -8.64 18.88
C ALA A 193 -10.91 -8.26 19.26
N SER A 194 -11.19 -6.94 19.34
CA SER A 194 -12.48 -6.37 19.76
C SER A 194 -13.63 -6.50 18.75
N GLY A 195 -13.38 -7.12 17.59
CA GLY A 195 -14.32 -7.33 16.50
C GLY A 195 -13.60 -7.48 15.15
N PRO A 196 -14.29 -7.92 14.09
CA PRO A 196 -13.68 -8.01 12.76
C PRO A 196 -13.36 -6.61 12.21
N PRO A 197 -12.20 -6.37 11.58
CA PRO A 197 -11.90 -5.12 10.89
C PRO A 197 -12.66 -5.06 9.55
N VAL A 198 -13.98 -4.85 9.64
CA VAL A 198 -14.97 -5.03 8.57
C VAL A 198 -14.54 -4.44 7.24
N ARG A 199 -14.27 -3.13 7.19
CA ARG A 199 -13.84 -2.42 5.98
C ARG A 199 -12.62 -3.06 5.34
N ARG A 200 -11.61 -3.34 6.15
CA ARG A 200 -10.32 -3.88 5.72
C ARG A 200 -10.48 -5.27 5.12
N TRP A 201 -11.27 -6.13 5.74
CA TRP A 201 -11.55 -7.48 5.21
C TRP A 201 -12.38 -7.44 3.94
N ALA A 202 -13.36 -6.55 3.85
CA ALA A 202 -14.13 -6.35 2.63
C ALA A 202 -13.26 -5.79 1.47
N ASP A 203 -12.30 -4.89 1.75
CA ASP A 203 -11.32 -4.41 0.78
C ASP A 203 -10.43 -5.54 0.25
N LEU A 204 -9.91 -6.37 1.15
CA LEU A 204 -9.11 -7.54 0.78
C LEU A 204 -9.94 -8.53 -0.04
N TRP A 205 -11.15 -8.87 0.40
CA TRP A 205 -12.04 -9.79 -0.30
C TRP A 205 -12.39 -9.28 -1.69
N ALA A 206 -12.80 -8.02 -1.83
CA ALA A 206 -13.15 -7.42 -3.12
C ALA A 206 -11.93 -7.41 -4.06
N ARG A 207 -10.75 -7.05 -3.55
CA ARG A 207 -9.52 -7.09 -4.34
C ARG A 207 -9.14 -8.51 -4.75
N ALA A 208 -9.32 -9.49 -3.86
CA ALA A 208 -9.09 -10.90 -4.15
C ALA A 208 -10.01 -11.39 -5.28
N GLN A 209 -11.30 -11.05 -5.22
CA GLN A 209 -12.28 -11.40 -6.26
C GLN A 209 -11.89 -10.87 -7.63
N LEU A 210 -11.52 -9.58 -7.71
CA LEU A 210 -11.11 -8.95 -8.96
C LEU A 210 -9.81 -9.55 -9.52
N LEU A 211 -8.84 -9.88 -8.66
CA LEU A 211 -7.59 -10.54 -9.07
C LEU A 211 -7.81 -12.00 -9.48
N ALA A 212 -8.64 -12.75 -8.77
CA ALA A 212 -9.00 -14.13 -9.08
C ALA A 212 -9.82 -14.24 -10.39
N TRP A 213 -10.55 -13.18 -10.75
CA TRP A 213 -11.27 -13.10 -12.01
C TRP A 213 -10.37 -12.70 -13.18
N ARG A 214 -9.53 -11.67 -13.02
CA ARG A 214 -8.59 -11.21 -14.06
C ARG A 214 -7.55 -12.30 -14.36
N GLY A 215 -6.98 -12.91 -13.31
CA GLY A 215 -6.04 -14.04 -13.44
C GLY A 215 -4.65 -13.68 -13.94
N ASP A 216 -4.37 -12.42 -14.22
CA ASP A 216 -3.02 -11.92 -14.43
C ASP A 216 -2.92 -10.46 -13.97
N TRP A 217 -1.97 -10.21 -13.06
CA TRP A 217 -1.47 -8.87 -12.74
C TRP A 217 0.05 -8.89 -12.91
N SER A 218 0.53 -9.33 -14.07
CA SER A 218 1.91 -9.12 -14.45
C SER A 218 2.02 -7.72 -15.02
N PRO A 219 3.00 -6.90 -14.58
CA PRO A 219 3.41 -5.77 -15.40
C PRO A 219 3.78 -6.29 -16.79
N PRO A 220 3.61 -5.50 -17.87
CA PRO A 220 3.97 -5.95 -19.20
C PRO A 220 5.37 -6.54 -19.15
N ALA A 221 5.53 -7.80 -19.52
CA ALA A 221 6.85 -8.31 -19.82
C ALA A 221 7.41 -7.37 -20.90
N GLY A 222 8.61 -6.83 -20.67
CA GLY A 222 9.33 -6.09 -21.71
C GLY A 222 9.27 -6.89 -23.02
N PRO A 223 9.10 -6.23 -24.17
CA PRO A 223 8.48 -6.88 -25.30
C PRO A 223 9.37 -7.97 -25.88
N ALA A 224 8.81 -9.18 -26.03
CA ALA A 224 9.08 -9.95 -27.23
C ALA A 224 8.28 -9.30 -28.38
N GLY A 225 8.82 -8.22 -28.96
CA GLY A 225 8.21 -7.49 -30.08
C GLY A 225 7.73 -6.08 -29.77
N GLY A 226 8.64 -5.12 -29.69
CA GLY A 226 8.49 -3.81 -30.35
C GLY A 226 7.72 -2.65 -29.72
N GLN A 227 6.88 -2.79 -28.69
CA GLN A 227 6.25 -1.61 -28.03
C GLN A 227 6.28 -1.80 -26.50
N GLY A 228 7.23 -1.11 -25.86
CA GLY A 228 7.55 -1.32 -24.45
C GLY A 228 6.65 -0.55 -23.50
N ALA A 229 6.35 -1.17 -22.34
CA ALA A 229 6.24 -0.40 -21.11
C ALA A 229 7.47 0.52 -21.02
N GLY A 230 7.27 1.81 -20.78
CA GLY A 230 8.32 2.83 -20.93
C GLY A 230 9.53 2.52 -20.05
N LEU A 231 10.61 2.03 -20.66
CA LEU A 231 11.91 1.96 -20.01
C LEU A 231 12.34 3.38 -19.72
N VAL A 232 12.81 3.62 -18.50
CA VAL A 232 13.24 4.94 -18.05
C VAL A 232 14.64 4.88 -17.48
N SER A 233 15.44 5.87 -17.88
CA SER A 233 16.79 6.12 -17.41
C SER A 233 16.85 7.54 -16.86
N GLY A 234 17.74 7.79 -15.91
CA GLY A 234 17.92 9.11 -15.32
C GLY A 234 18.36 9.07 -13.87
N ARG A 235 18.18 10.19 -13.19
CA ARG A 235 18.59 10.37 -11.80
C ARG A 235 17.39 10.26 -10.87
N LEU A 236 17.43 9.30 -9.97
CA LEU A 236 16.42 9.04 -8.96
C LEU A 236 16.87 9.65 -7.63
N LEU A 237 16.01 10.47 -7.02
CA LEU A 237 16.24 11.20 -5.79
C LEU A 237 15.31 10.68 -4.69
N PRO A 238 15.78 9.78 -3.81
CA PRO A 238 14.97 9.28 -2.70
C PRO A 238 14.49 10.41 -1.79
N LEU A 239 13.19 10.47 -1.56
CA LEU A 239 12.57 11.32 -0.54
C LEU A 239 12.53 10.59 0.80
N GLY A 240 12.30 9.28 0.77
CA GLY A 240 12.29 8.45 1.96
C GLY A 240 11.73 7.06 1.67
N VAL A 241 11.56 6.28 2.72
CA VAL A 241 11.22 4.87 2.61
C VAL A 241 10.18 4.45 3.63
N GLU A 242 9.24 3.64 3.18
CA GLU A 242 8.34 2.89 4.04
C GLU A 242 8.82 1.45 4.15
N VAL A 243 8.85 0.93 5.38
CA VAL A 243 9.09 -0.48 5.64
C VAL A 243 7.79 -1.07 6.15
N ALA A 244 7.27 -2.06 5.41
CA ALA A 244 6.06 -2.78 5.78
C ALA A 244 6.42 -4.21 6.18
N GLU A 245 5.86 -4.65 7.30
CA GLU A 245 6.10 -5.95 7.89
C GLU A 245 4.80 -6.76 7.91
N HIS A 246 4.87 -8.00 7.43
CA HIS A 246 3.85 -9.04 7.57
C HIS A 246 4.53 -10.29 8.14
N ASP A 247 3.79 -11.23 8.70
CA ASP A 247 4.36 -12.45 9.32
C ASP A 247 5.18 -13.28 8.33
N THR A 248 4.79 -13.27 7.06
CA THR A 248 5.41 -14.07 5.98
C THR A 248 6.21 -13.25 4.97
N ALA A 249 6.14 -11.91 5.02
CA ALA A 249 6.82 -11.05 4.07
C ALA A 249 7.25 -9.71 4.68
N ALA A 250 8.30 -9.12 4.15
CA ALA A 250 8.69 -7.74 4.42
C ALA A 250 8.88 -6.98 3.11
N ARG A 251 8.52 -5.69 3.11
CA ARG A 251 8.67 -4.81 1.95
C ARG A 251 9.37 -3.52 2.33
N VAL A 252 10.28 -3.08 1.47
CA VAL A 252 10.86 -1.75 1.46
C VAL A 252 10.30 -1.02 0.25
N GLN A 253 9.66 0.13 0.44
CA GLN A 253 9.11 0.96 -0.61
C GLN A 253 9.65 2.38 -0.51
N VAL A 254 10.49 2.76 -1.46
CA VAL A 254 11.10 4.07 -1.58
C VAL A 254 10.20 4.98 -2.40
N HIS A 255 9.94 6.17 -1.87
CA HIS A 255 9.28 7.26 -2.57
C HIS A 255 10.36 8.23 -3.04
N ALA A 256 10.32 8.63 -4.31
CA ALA A 256 11.40 9.38 -4.94
C ALA A 256 10.90 10.34 -6.02
N VAL A 257 11.76 11.30 -6.36
CA VAL A 257 11.64 12.10 -7.58
C VAL A 257 12.57 11.53 -8.63
N LEU A 258 12.05 11.21 -9.81
CA LEU A 258 12.83 10.83 -10.98
C LEU A 258 13.04 12.04 -11.89
N GLU A 259 14.29 12.41 -12.12
CA GLU A 259 14.72 13.33 -13.17
C GLU A 259 15.07 12.49 -14.41
N PRO A 260 14.17 12.34 -15.40
CA PRO A 260 14.41 11.48 -16.55
C PRO A 260 15.54 12.03 -17.44
N ALA A 261 16.35 11.14 -18.00
CA ALA A 261 17.31 11.51 -19.02
C ALA A 261 16.60 12.08 -20.26
N ALA A 262 17.22 13.08 -20.90
CA ALA A 262 16.63 13.81 -22.03
C ALA A 262 16.21 12.92 -23.21
N GLU A 263 16.84 11.75 -23.37
CA GLU A 263 16.54 10.79 -24.45
C GLU A 263 15.35 9.86 -24.14
N GLY A 264 14.81 9.87 -22.91
CA GLY A 264 13.84 8.88 -22.43
C GLY A 264 12.48 9.44 -21.95
N GLY A 265 12.15 10.70 -22.23
CA GLY A 265 10.91 11.30 -21.72
C GLY A 265 10.26 12.27 -22.70
N VAL A 266 8.92 12.16 -22.84
CA VAL A 266 8.10 13.00 -23.73
C VAL A 266 8.20 14.50 -23.37
N ASP A 267 8.57 14.88 -22.14
CA ASP A 267 8.66 16.30 -21.70
C ASP A 267 9.85 16.67 -20.79
N GLY A 268 10.75 15.75 -20.42
CA GLY A 268 11.89 16.03 -19.52
C GLY A 268 11.58 16.46 -18.06
N ARG A 269 10.30 16.58 -17.69
CA ARG A 269 9.86 17.01 -16.35
C ARG A 269 10.16 15.98 -15.25
N PRO A 270 10.50 16.40 -14.03
CA PRO A 270 10.60 15.50 -12.88
C PRO A 270 9.28 14.77 -12.62
N ARG A 271 9.36 13.50 -12.19
CA ARG A 271 8.21 12.64 -11.92
C ARG A 271 8.25 12.12 -10.50
N LEU A 272 7.10 12.06 -9.83
CA LEU A 272 7.00 11.25 -8.62
C LEU A 272 6.96 9.78 -9.01
N VAL A 273 7.82 9.00 -8.37
CA VAL A 273 7.87 7.56 -8.57
C VAL A 273 8.00 6.85 -7.23
N ARG A 274 7.60 5.59 -7.23
CA ARG A 274 7.88 4.67 -6.13
C ARG A 274 8.71 3.52 -6.67
N THR A 275 9.57 2.95 -5.86
CA THR A 275 10.28 1.71 -6.18
C THR A 275 10.41 0.88 -4.93
N GLY A 276 10.55 -0.43 -5.05
CA GLY A 276 10.64 -1.25 -3.86
C GLY A 276 10.91 -2.71 -4.14
N VAL A 277 11.23 -3.41 -3.06
CA VAL A 277 11.54 -4.83 -3.05
C VAL A 277 10.76 -5.50 -1.93
N THR A 278 10.24 -6.70 -2.21
CA THR A 278 9.56 -7.55 -1.23
C THR A 278 10.33 -8.84 -1.08
N VAL A 279 10.53 -9.27 0.16
CA VAL A 279 11.25 -10.50 0.52
C VAL A 279 10.36 -11.35 1.42
N ALA A 280 10.48 -12.67 1.30
CA ALA A 280 9.84 -13.59 2.25
C ALA A 280 10.53 -13.51 3.61
N LYS A 281 9.75 -13.64 4.68
CA LYS A 281 10.26 -13.73 6.06
C LYS A 281 9.58 -14.87 6.82
N VAL A 282 10.12 -15.16 8.00
CA VAL A 282 9.39 -15.89 9.06
C VAL A 282 8.98 -14.89 10.14
N ASP A 283 7.90 -15.17 10.83
CA ASP A 283 7.26 -14.31 11.85
C ASP A 283 8.22 -13.86 12.96
N THR A 284 9.15 -14.74 13.36
CA THR A 284 10.18 -14.45 14.38
C THR A 284 11.19 -13.35 13.99
N LEU A 285 11.28 -12.98 12.71
CA LEU A 285 12.14 -11.89 12.25
C LEU A 285 11.37 -10.57 12.29
N VAL A 286 11.65 -9.77 13.33
CA VAL A 286 10.98 -8.50 13.60
C VAL A 286 11.95 -7.33 13.73
N GLY A 287 11.39 -6.12 13.63
CA GLY A 287 12.10 -4.88 13.90
C GLY A 287 13.33 -4.70 13.00
N PRO A 288 14.44 -4.13 13.50
CA PRO A 288 15.53 -3.77 12.59
C PRO A 288 16.29 -4.97 12.00
N ALA A 289 15.95 -6.22 12.35
CA ALA A 289 16.58 -7.41 11.79
C ALA A 289 16.11 -7.64 10.34
N LEU A 290 14.95 -7.09 10.01
CA LEU A 290 14.36 -7.10 8.68
C LEU A 290 15.25 -6.50 7.61
N TRP A 291 16.02 -5.45 7.93
CA TRP A 291 16.96 -4.84 6.97
C TRP A 291 17.94 -5.84 6.36
N ARG A 292 18.31 -6.88 7.12
CA ARG A 292 19.23 -7.92 6.66
C ARG A 292 18.62 -8.87 5.63
N LEU A 293 17.29 -8.95 5.57
CA LEU A 293 16.60 -9.73 4.53
C LEU A 293 16.79 -9.12 3.14
N PHE A 294 17.09 -7.82 3.08
CA PHE A 294 17.30 -7.06 1.85
C PHE A 294 18.77 -6.98 1.42
N ALA A 295 19.66 -7.80 2.00
CA ALA A 295 21.11 -7.75 1.73
C ALA A 295 21.49 -7.98 0.26
N ASP A 296 20.60 -8.55 -0.56
CA ASP A 296 20.78 -8.73 -2.00
C ASP A 296 20.56 -7.43 -2.80
N TYR A 297 20.25 -6.31 -2.13
CA TYR A 297 20.03 -4.99 -2.71
C TYR A 297 20.97 -3.89 -2.15
N PRO A 298 22.31 -4.08 -2.20
CA PRO A 298 23.27 -3.17 -1.56
C PRO A 298 23.25 -1.72 -2.08
N VAL A 299 22.97 -1.49 -3.36
CA VAL A 299 22.83 -0.15 -3.98
C VAL A 299 21.59 0.55 -3.43
N LEU A 300 20.45 -0.13 -3.34
CA LEU A 300 19.24 0.44 -2.76
C LEU A 300 19.45 0.79 -1.28
N LEU A 301 19.99 -0.15 -0.50
CA LEU A 301 20.23 0.06 0.93
C LEU A 301 21.29 1.14 1.18
N GLY A 302 22.34 1.19 0.37
CA GLY A 302 23.37 2.23 0.43
C GLY A 302 22.78 3.61 0.15
N ALA A 303 21.92 3.75 -0.86
CA ALA A 303 21.29 5.03 -1.18
C ALA A 303 20.41 5.55 -0.03
N LEU A 304 19.71 4.64 0.66
CA LEU A 304 18.86 4.99 1.80
C LEU A 304 19.67 5.36 3.04
N ALA A 305 20.71 4.60 3.38
CA ALA A 305 21.50 4.83 4.58
C ALA A 305 22.47 6.03 4.45
N GLU A 306 22.99 6.28 3.25
CA GLU A 306 23.97 7.33 2.98
C GLU A 306 23.36 8.58 2.31
N HIS A 307 22.03 8.61 2.11
CA HIS A 307 21.28 9.69 1.47
C HIS A 307 21.86 10.07 0.10
N ARG A 308 21.95 9.08 -0.79
CA ARG A 308 22.53 9.22 -2.12
C ARG A 308 21.45 9.25 -3.19
N ALA A 309 21.69 10.03 -4.24
CA ALA A 309 20.98 9.85 -5.49
C ALA A 309 21.31 8.48 -6.09
N LEU A 310 20.48 8.03 -7.01
CA LEU A 310 20.66 6.80 -7.78
C LEU A 310 20.66 7.15 -9.27
N GLU A 311 21.68 6.71 -9.99
CA GLU A 311 21.66 6.71 -11.44
C GLU A 311 21.01 5.40 -11.90
N ILE A 312 19.89 5.48 -12.60
CA ILE A 312 19.13 4.32 -13.09
C ILE A 312 19.18 4.23 -14.61
N ALA A 313 19.25 3.00 -15.13
CA ALA A 313 19.26 2.72 -16.56
C ALA A 313 18.18 1.69 -16.92
N ASP A 314 17.34 2.01 -17.90
CA ASP A 314 16.36 1.10 -18.51
C ASP A 314 15.50 0.35 -17.48
N MET A 315 15.08 1.04 -16.42
CA MET A 315 14.12 0.48 -15.46
C MET A 315 12.72 0.52 -16.05
N VAL A 316 11.94 -0.53 -15.82
CA VAL A 316 10.55 -0.56 -16.28
C VAL A 316 9.72 0.38 -15.41
N SER A 317 9.15 1.42 -16.02
CA SER A 317 8.15 2.27 -15.38
C SER A 317 6.75 1.73 -15.66
N LEU A 318 5.99 1.48 -14.60
CA LEU A 318 4.58 1.11 -14.68
C LEU A 318 3.72 2.38 -14.76
N GLY A 319 2.53 2.26 -15.36
CA GLY A 319 1.57 3.37 -15.42
C GLY A 319 1.12 3.89 -14.05
N SER A 320 1.29 3.08 -12.99
CA SER A 320 1.05 3.47 -11.60
C SER A 320 2.10 4.42 -11.01
N GLY A 321 3.18 4.71 -11.74
CA GLY A 321 4.36 5.43 -11.26
C GLY A 321 5.31 4.56 -10.43
N ASP A 322 5.09 3.24 -10.39
CA ASP A 322 6.04 2.31 -9.77
C ASP A 322 7.15 1.95 -10.77
N LEU A 323 8.41 2.01 -10.34
CA LEU A 323 9.56 1.48 -11.04
C LEU A 323 9.80 0.04 -10.57
N VAL A 324 9.99 -0.88 -11.52
CA VAL A 324 10.42 -2.25 -11.21
C VAL A 324 11.90 -2.22 -10.87
N TRP A 325 12.23 -2.37 -9.59
CA TRP A 325 13.61 -2.31 -9.12
C TRP A 325 14.46 -3.42 -9.74
N ARG A 326 15.63 -3.02 -10.23
CA ARG A 326 16.67 -3.89 -10.76
C ARG A 326 18.02 -3.43 -10.23
N GLU A 327 18.59 -4.24 -9.35
CA GLU A 327 19.84 -3.91 -8.66
C GLU A 327 21.00 -3.66 -9.63
N ASP A 328 21.09 -4.47 -10.69
CA ASP A 328 22.10 -4.40 -11.74
C ASP A 328 21.96 -3.15 -12.65
N ALA A 329 20.80 -2.51 -12.60
CA ALA A 329 20.43 -1.35 -13.40
C ALA A 329 20.53 -0.02 -12.63
N ALA A 330 21.08 -0.04 -11.40
CA ALA A 330 21.23 1.12 -10.54
C ALA A 330 22.68 1.30 -10.07
N ARG A 331 23.09 2.56 -9.86
CA ARG A 331 24.38 2.91 -9.24
C ARG A 331 24.20 4.06 -8.27
N LEU A 332 25.00 4.08 -7.19
CA LEU A 332 25.04 5.21 -6.27
C LEU A 332 25.59 6.46 -7.00
N GLY A 333 24.80 7.52 -7.02
CA GLY A 333 25.18 8.85 -7.50
C GLY A 333 25.71 9.74 -6.37
N ASP A 334 25.70 11.05 -6.54
CA ASP A 334 26.15 12.01 -5.53
C ASP A 334 25.25 12.03 -4.28
N ALA A 335 25.73 12.64 -3.20
CA ALA A 335 24.91 12.93 -2.02
C ALA A 335 23.69 13.79 -2.42
N ALA A 336 22.52 13.41 -1.93
CA ALA A 336 21.25 14.07 -2.21
C ALA A 336 20.43 14.15 -0.92
N ASP A 337 20.41 15.33 -0.32
CA ASP A 337 19.60 15.59 0.88
C ASP A 337 18.10 15.51 0.52
N PRO A 338 17.32 14.62 1.17
CA PRO A 338 15.90 14.46 0.86
C PRO A 338 15.04 15.68 1.19
N PHE A 339 15.40 16.48 2.19
CA PHE A 339 14.71 17.73 2.51
C PHE A 339 15.00 18.83 1.49
N VAL A 340 16.24 18.92 0.99
CA VAL A 340 16.57 19.83 -0.12
C VAL A 340 15.81 19.40 -1.39
N THR A 341 15.82 18.10 -1.69
CA THR A 341 15.07 17.54 -2.82
C THR A 341 13.58 17.87 -2.71
N ALA A 342 12.98 17.67 -1.54
CA ALA A 342 11.56 17.97 -1.32
C ALA A 342 11.25 19.47 -1.52
N ARG A 343 12.09 20.38 -0.99
CA ARG A 343 11.88 21.83 -1.14
C ARG A 343 11.99 22.29 -2.60
N VAL A 344 12.90 21.71 -3.39
CA VAL A 344 13.20 22.18 -4.75
C VAL A 344 12.38 21.47 -5.82
N ARG A 345 12.16 20.15 -5.69
CA ARG A 345 11.61 19.33 -6.77
C ARG A 345 10.18 18.88 -6.56
N LEU A 346 9.67 18.84 -5.33
CA LEU A 346 8.38 18.22 -5.06
C LEU A 346 7.22 18.96 -5.73
N ALA A 347 7.27 20.28 -5.80
CA ALA A 347 6.25 21.10 -6.45
C ALA A 347 6.28 20.97 -7.99
N GLU A 348 7.46 20.74 -8.57
CA GLU A 348 7.65 20.58 -10.02
C GLU A 348 7.33 19.14 -10.50
N ALA A 349 7.40 18.17 -9.59
CA ALA A 349 7.26 16.76 -9.91
C ALA A 349 5.82 16.40 -10.27
N VAL A 350 5.63 15.83 -11.46
CA VAL A 350 4.34 15.35 -11.94
C VAL A 350 4.05 13.98 -11.31
N ALA A 351 2.88 13.82 -10.69
CA ALA A 351 2.46 12.57 -10.10
C ALA A 351 1.86 11.61 -11.14
N PRO A 352 1.92 10.29 -10.93
CA PRO A 352 1.25 9.33 -11.79
C PRO A 352 -0.27 9.40 -11.61
N ALA A 353 -1.03 9.01 -12.65
CA ALA A 353 -2.45 8.70 -12.50
C ALA A 353 -2.65 7.21 -12.19
N PRO A 354 -3.26 6.86 -11.04
CA PRO A 354 -3.54 5.48 -10.71
C PRO A 354 -4.49 4.81 -11.73
N ALA A 355 -4.14 3.60 -12.16
CA ALA A 355 -5.03 2.76 -12.94
C ALA A 355 -6.32 2.46 -12.15
N PRO A 356 -7.48 2.22 -12.80
CA PRO A 356 -8.77 2.09 -12.14
C PRO A 356 -8.79 1.07 -10.98
N LEU A 357 -8.19 -0.11 -11.16
CA LEU A 357 -8.12 -1.13 -10.11
C LEU A 357 -7.27 -0.71 -8.91
N ASP A 358 -6.47 0.34 -9.04
CA ASP A 358 -5.59 0.85 -8.01
C ASP A 358 -6.12 2.11 -7.31
N ARG A 359 -7.28 2.61 -7.74
CA ARG A 359 -7.99 3.75 -7.12
C ARG A 359 -8.75 3.27 -5.89
N HIS A 360 -8.20 3.58 -4.72
CA HIS A 360 -8.81 3.31 -3.44
C HIS A 360 -8.31 4.34 -2.41
N PRO A 361 -9.16 4.92 -1.56
CA PRO A 361 -8.73 6.02 -0.68
C PRO A 361 -7.53 5.65 0.23
N VAL A 362 -7.53 4.45 0.81
CA VAL A 362 -6.41 3.94 1.64
C VAL A 362 -5.07 3.79 0.90
N ARG A 363 -5.06 3.89 -0.44
CA ARG A 363 -3.84 3.84 -1.26
C ARG A 363 -3.26 5.21 -1.56
N ILE A 364 -3.96 6.29 -1.19
CA ILE A 364 -3.44 7.65 -1.28
C ILE A 364 -2.26 7.76 -0.29
N ALA A 365 -1.09 8.08 -0.84
CA ALA A 365 0.15 8.21 -0.09
C ALA A 365 1.04 9.23 -0.81
N GLU A 366 0.73 10.50 -0.61
CA GLU A 366 1.31 11.60 -1.37
C GLU A 366 2.47 12.23 -0.60
N PRO A 367 3.70 12.31 -1.17
CA PRO A 367 4.82 12.92 -0.48
C PRO A 367 4.60 14.41 -0.24
N VAL A 368 4.79 14.83 1.02
CA VAL A 368 4.69 16.22 1.47
C VAL A 368 5.84 16.58 2.41
N LEU A 369 6.38 17.79 2.25
CA LEU A 369 7.21 18.43 3.26
C LEU A 369 6.33 19.33 4.13
N VAL A 370 6.33 19.12 5.44
CA VAL A 370 5.57 19.90 6.42
C VAL A 370 6.56 20.71 7.25
N GLU A 371 6.31 22.01 7.36
CA GLU A 371 7.17 22.98 8.07
C GLU A 371 6.29 24.04 8.75
N GLY A 372 6.86 24.75 9.73
CA GLY A 372 6.16 25.84 10.42
C GLY A 372 5.03 25.39 11.33
N TYR A 373 5.03 24.13 11.77
CA TYR A 373 4.07 23.58 12.72
C TYR A 373 4.55 23.70 14.16
N THR A 374 3.60 23.61 15.08
CA THR A 374 3.86 23.27 16.48
C THR A 374 3.39 21.84 16.74
N THR A 375 3.93 21.19 17.77
CA THR A 375 3.59 19.80 18.08
C THR A 375 2.73 19.74 19.33
N ALA A 376 1.65 18.96 19.30
CA ALA A 376 0.87 18.62 20.48
C ALA A 376 0.79 17.09 20.63
N SER A 377 0.79 16.61 21.87
CA SER A 377 0.60 15.20 22.18
C SER A 377 -0.58 15.08 23.13
N ASP A 378 -1.52 14.20 22.80
CA ASP A 378 -2.60 13.82 23.69
C ASP A 378 -2.20 12.52 24.41
N GLU A 379 -2.06 12.59 25.74
CA GLU A 379 -1.70 11.44 26.56
C GLU A 379 -2.80 10.37 26.63
N ALA A 380 -4.08 10.76 26.54
CA ALA A 380 -5.21 9.85 26.64
C ALA A 380 -5.41 9.04 25.34
N THR A 381 -5.28 9.71 24.19
CA THR A 381 -5.40 9.05 22.88
C THR A 381 -4.05 8.60 22.32
N GLN A 382 -2.95 8.86 23.04
CA GLN A 382 -1.58 8.53 22.62
C GLN A 382 -1.25 9.03 21.20
N THR A 383 -1.84 10.17 20.83
CA THR A 383 -1.80 10.70 19.48
C THR A 383 -0.90 11.93 19.41
N LEU A 384 0.05 11.91 18.47
CA LEU A 384 0.88 13.07 18.13
C LEU A 384 0.20 13.85 16.99
N THR A 385 0.14 15.17 17.13
CA THR A 385 -0.39 16.07 16.09
C THR A 385 0.59 17.19 15.76
N PHE A 386 0.60 17.59 14.50
CA PHE A 386 1.22 18.82 14.02
C PHE A 386 0.14 19.86 13.81
N ASP A 387 0.19 20.94 14.58
CA ASP A 387 -0.69 22.10 14.43
C ASP A 387 -0.05 23.10 13.47
N LEU A 388 -0.71 23.34 12.35
CA LEU A 388 -0.38 24.39 11.41
C LEU A 388 -1.42 25.51 11.51
N ALA A 389 -1.09 26.54 12.29
CA ALA A 389 -1.93 27.73 12.49
C ALA A 389 -3.37 27.43 12.93
N GLY A 390 -3.55 26.44 13.82
CA GLY A 390 -4.84 26.05 14.38
C GLY A 390 -5.49 24.84 13.72
N THR A 391 -4.94 24.32 12.62
CA THR A 391 -5.41 23.09 11.99
C THR A 391 -4.49 21.93 12.31
N ALA A 392 -5.02 20.91 12.98
CA ALA A 392 -4.28 19.76 13.44
C ALA A 392 -4.20 18.67 12.36
N LEU A 393 -2.97 18.24 12.07
CA LEU A 393 -2.68 17.07 11.25
C LEU A 393 -2.21 15.93 12.16
N VAL A 394 -2.89 14.80 12.12
CA VAL A 394 -2.50 13.64 12.91
C VAL A 394 -1.25 12.98 12.33
N VAL A 395 -0.29 12.66 13.18
CA VAL A 395 0.99 12.04 12.80
C VAL A 395 0.98 10.59 13.24
N GLU A 396 1.25 9.69 12.29
CA GLU A 396 1.44 8.27 12.56
C GLU A 396 2.76 8.07 13.31
N ALA A 397 2.65 8.03 14.62
CA ALA A 397 3.72 7.71 15.54
C ALA A 397 3.11 6.91 16.69
N ASP A 398 3.41 5.61 16.75
CA ASP A 398 2.95 4.78 17.87
C ASP A 398 3.90 4.97 19.06
N PRO A 399 3.44 5.58 20.17
CA PRO A 399 4.27 5.78 21.35
C PRO A 399 4.46 4.51 22.18
N THR A 400 3.75 3.44 21.86
CA THR A 400 3.83 2.15 22.56
C THR A 400 4.86 1.20 21.96
N VAL A 401 5.31 1.46 20.73
CA VAL A 401 6.34 0.63 20.07
C VAL A 401 7.68 0.79 20.79
N ASP A 402 8.22 -0.34 21.26
CA ASP A 402 9.58 -0.41 21.77
C ASP A 402 10.58 0.05 20.69
N PRO A 403 11.43 1.05 20.94
CA PRO A 403 12.47 1.47 20.00
C PRO A 403 13.36 0.32 19.49
N ALA A 404 13.55 -0.75 20.27
CA ALA A 404 14.29 -1.94 19.85
C ALA A 404 13.57 -2.76 18.76
N SER A 405 12.25 -2.61 18.67
CA SER A 405 11.36 -3.20 17.65
C SER A 405 11.08 -2.24 16.49
N SER A 406 11.55 -0.99 16.56
CA SER A 406 11.38 0.00 15.49
C SER A 406 12.11 -0.40 14.21
N LEU A 407 11.57 -0.02 13.05
CA LEU A 407 12.21 -0.24 11.76
C LEU A 407 13.22 0.85 11.40
N GLY A 408 13.27 1.95 12.16
CA GLY A 408 14.18 3.07 11.92
C GLY A 408 14.34 4.00 13.13
N PRO A 409 15.13 5.07 12.98
CA PRO A 409 15.44 6.01 14.07
C PRO A 409 14.31 7.02 14.40
N LEU A 410 13.21 7.03 13.64
CA LEU A 410 12.10 7.96 13.87
C LEU A 410 11.33 7.54 15.12
N THR A 411 11.44 8.34 16.17
CA THR A 411 10.72 8.13 17.44
C THR A 411 9.68 9.23 17.65
N PRO A 412 8.59 8.97 18.39
CA PRO A 412 7.61 10.00 18.75
C PRO A 412 8.26 11.22 19.41
N ALA A 413 9.27 11.01 20.28
CA ALA A 413 10.01 12.09 20.92
C ALA A 413 10.81 12.95 19.93
N LEU A 414 11.42 12.33 18.92
CA LEU A 414 12.12 13.06 17.85
C LEU A 414 11.13 13.85 16.99
N LEU A 415 9.98 13.27 16.66
CA LEU A 415 8.92 13.93 15.89
C LEU A 415 8.32 15.10 16.68
N ALA A 416 8.09 14.95 17.99
CA ALA A 416 7.64 16.05 18.85
C ALA A 416 8.67 17.19 18.97
N ALA A 417 9.97 16.90 18.82
CA ALA A 417 11.03 17.91 18.85
C ALA A 417 11.39 18.47 17.46
N SER A 418 10.71 18.01 16.40
CA SER A 418 11.06 18.34 15.03
C SER A 418 10.52 19.70 14.58
N SER A 419 11.25 20.36 13.68
CA SER A 419 10.87 21.62 13.05
C SER A 419 10.46 21.45 11.58
N ALA A 420 10.82 20.32 10.97
CA ALA A 420 10.41 19.94 9.63
C ALA A 420 10.23 18.42 9.57
N CYS A 421 9.21 17.97 8.85
CA CYS A 421 8.90 16.57 8.65
C CYS A 421 8.62 16.31 7.17
N LEU A 422 9.33 15.36 6.58
CA LEU A 422 9.03 14.81 5.27
C LEU A 422 8.21 13.55 5.51
N GLY A 423 7.05 13.45 4.89
CA GLY A 423 6.14 12.34 5.11
C GLY A 423 5.23 12.06 3.93
N LEU A 424 4.35 11.09 4.11
CA LEU A 424 3.30 10.75 3.17
C LEU A 424 1.97 11.18 3.78
N LEU A 425 1.25 12.05 3.08
CA LEU A 425 -0.11 12.37 3.42
C LEU A 425 -1.01 11.23 2.95
N ARG A 426 -1.81 10.69 3.88
CA ARG A 426 -2.67 9.53 3.68
C ARG A 426 -4.09 9.86 4.06
N TRP A 427 -5.03 9.29 3.33
CA TRP A 427 -6.44 9.39 3.67
C TRP A 427 -6.93 8.07 4.25
N ASP A 428 -7.44 8.13 5.47
CA ASP A 428 -8.05 7.00 6.12
C ASP A 428 -9.18 7.46 7.05
N ASP A 429 -10.26 6.68 7.10
CA ASP A 429 -11.41 6.93 7.98
C ASP A 429 -11.91 8.38 7.96
N GLY A 430 -12.05 8.94 6.74
CA GLY A 430 -12.59 10.28 6.54
C GLY A 430 -11.67 11.44 6.95
N ARG A 431 -10.37 11.20 7.17
CA ARG A 431 -9.41 12.25 7.57
C ARG A 431 -8.02 12.03 7.00
N TRP A 432 -7.24 13.11 6.96
CA TRP A 432 -5.84 13.10 6.57
C TRP A 432 -4.92 12.74 7.75
N TRP A 433 -3.93 11.91 7.48
CA TRP A 433 -2.86 11.51 8.39
C TRP A 433 -1.51 11.69 7.73
N LEU A 434 -0.48 11.97 8.53
CA LEU A 434 0.90 12.05 8.07
C LEU A 434 1.68 10.84 8.54
N ARG A 435 2.16 10.02 7.59
CA ARG A 435 3.17 9.00 7.87
C ARG A 435 4.58 9.59 7.73
N PRO A 436 5.38 9.70 8.79
CA PRO A 436 6.71 10.27 8.71
C PRO A 436 7.68 9.38 7.91
N LEU A 437 8.46 9.99 7.03
CA LEU A 437 9.59 9.36 6.34
C LEU A 437 10.94 9.90 6.84
N ALA A 438 10.97 11.16 7.26
CA ALA A 438 12.14 11.81 7.84
C ALA A 438 11.75 13.01 8.71
N ALA A 439 12.61 13.37 9.67
CA ALA A 439 12.43 14.55 10.52
C ALA A 439 13.74 15.32 10.73
N GLN A 440 13.66 16.65 10.72
CA GLN A 440 14.73 17.55 11.15
C GLN A 440 14.38 18.14 12.52
N ALA A 441 15.31 18.06 13.47
CA ALA A 441 15.17 18.58 14.83
C ALA A 441 16.45 19.29 15.27
N VAL A 442 16.38 20.03 16.37
CA VAL A 442 17.55 20.61 17.04
C VAL A 442 17.69 19.99 18.42
N VAL A 443 18.69 19.13 18.60
CA VAL A 443 18.97 18.46 19.88
C VAL A 443 20.25 19.04 20.45
N LYS A 444 20.18 19.60 21.67
CA LYS A 444 21.33 20.23 22.34
C LYS A 444 22.04 21.26 21.45
N ARG A 445 21.26 22.08 20.74
CA ARG A 445 21.72 23.11 19.78
C ARG A 445 22.44 22.57 18.54
N LYS A 446 22.39 21.26 18.27
CA LYS A 446 22.92 20.66 17.05
C LYS A 446 21.76 20.24 16.14
N PRO A 447 21.82 20.52 14.84
CA PRO A 447 20.87 19.97 13.91
C PRO A 447 21.02 18.44 13.89
N VAL A 448 19.90 17.75 13.98
CA VAL A 448 19.80 16.30 13.86
C VAL A 448 18.77 16.03 12.77
N THR A 449 19.13 15.18 11.83
CA THR A 449 18.21 14.66 10.81
C THR A 449 18.16 13.15 10.98
N ALA A 450 16.96 12.59 10.88
CA ALA A 450 16.75 11.15 10.91
C ALA A 450 15.78 10.76 9.79
N HIS A 451 16.09 9.67 9.10
CA HIS A 451 15.24 9.08 8.06
C HIS A 451 14.89 7.65 8.44
N ALA A 452 13.70 7.20 8.03
CA ALA A 452 13.27 5.82 8.23
C ALA A 452 14.29 4.79 7.70
N GLY A 453 15.01 5.15 6.63
CA GLY A 453 16.01 4.32 5.96
C GLY A 453 17.41 4.32 6.56
N ASP A 454 17.71 5.13 7.60
CA ASP A 454 19.08 5.23 8.16
C ASP A 454 19.61 3.89 8.70
N TRP A 455 18.69 2.96 9.04
CA TRP A 455 19.05 1.64 9.54
C TRP A 455 19.19 0.58 8.45
N ALA A 456 19.12 0.96 7.17
CA ALA A 456 19.20 0.06 6.01
C ALA A 456 20.50 -0.75 5.96
N LEU A 457 21.62 -0.18 6.43
CA LEU A 457 22.92 -0.88 6.56
C LEU A 457 23.23 -1.32 8.00
N GLY A 458 22.25 -1.22 8.90
CA GLY A 458 22.38 -1.58 10.31
C GLY A 458 21.97 -0.43 11.25
N ALA A 459 21.53 -0.79 12.45
CA ALA A 459 21.10 0.20 13.44
C ALA A 459 22.27 1.13 13.84
N THR A 460 22.05 2.44 13.74
CA THR A 460 23.02 3.47 14.08
C THR A 460 23.06 3.80 15.58
N ASP A 461 22.01 3.43 16.32
CA ASP A 461 21.98 3.59 17.78
C ASP A 461 22.93 2.58 18.46
N PRO A 462 23.92 3.03 19.26
CA PRO A 462 24.91 2.14 19.87
C PRO A 462 24.32 1.09 20.82
N LYS A 463 23.23 1.39 21.52
CA LYS A 463 22.59 0.43 22.45
C LYS A 463 21.90 -0.66 21.65
N ILE A 464 21.16 -0.29 20.61
CA ILE A 464 20.46 -1.24 19.74
C ILE A 464 21.46 -2.09 18.97
N ALA A 465 22.51 -1.48 18.40
CA ALA A 465 23.58 -2.17 17.71
C ALA A 465 24.29 -3.20 18.62
N LYS A 466 24.64 -2.80 19.85
CA LYS A 466 25.29 -3.68 20.84
C LYS A 466 24.38 -4.83 21.29
N ALA A 467 23.10 -4.56 21.55
CA ALA A 467 22.13 -5.59 21.93
C ALA A 467 22.01 -6.67 20.84
N ARG A 468 22.07 -6.27 19.56
CA ARG A 468 22.00 -7.18 18.42
C ARG A 468 23.28 -7.98 18.21
N ALA A 469 24.43 -7.33 18.32
CA ALA A 469 25.71 -8.03 18.23
C ALA A 469 25.80 -9.19 19.24
N LYS A 470 25.16 -9.04 20.41
CA LYS A 470 25.06 -10.09 21.44
C LYS A 470 24.14 -11.26 21.05
N ASN A 471 23.08 -11.00 20.29
CA ASN A 471 22.05 -12.00 19.94
C ASN A 471 22.36 -12.79 18.66
N GLY A 472 23.42 -12.42 17.93
CA GLY A 472 23.88 -13.12 16.74
C GLY A 472 23.03 -12.86 15.49
N ASP A 473 23.33 -13.57 14.41
CA ASP A 473 22.68 -13.41 13.11
C ASP A 473 21.57 -14.47 12.90
N ALA A 474 20.36 -14.15 13.36
CA ALA A 474 19.20 -15.02 13.15
C ALA A 474 18.93 -15.31 11.67
N VAL A 475 19.17 -14.35 10.77
CA VAL A 475 18.92 -14.50 9.33
C VAL A 475 19.90 -15.50 8.72
N ALA A 476 21.19 -15.41 9.02
CA ALA A 476 22.17 -16.38 8.54
C ALA A 476 21.88 -17.79 9.08
N VAL A 477 21.53 -17.93 10.36
CA VAL A 477 21.16 -19.23 10.94
C VAL A 477 19.96 -19.84 10.23
N LEU A 478 18.92 -19.04 9.94
CA LEU A 478 17.74 -19.51 9.24
C LEU A 478 18.04 -19.88 7.78
N ARG A 479 18.83 -19.07 7.06
CA ARG A 479 19.27 -19.37 5.69
C ARG A 479 20.08 -20.67 5.62
N GLU A 480 20.98 -20.88 6.59
CA GLU A 480 21.76 -22.12 6.68
C GLU A 480 20.85 -23.33 6.90
N ARG A 481 19.92 -23.26 7.85
CA ARG A 481 18.96 -24.33 8.13
C ARG A 481 18.08 -24.65 6.93
N ALA A 482 17.52 -23.63 6.27
CA ALA A 482 16.72 -23.79 5.06
C ALA A 482 17.53 -24.45 3.93
N GLY A 483 18.77 -24.00 3.71
CA GLY A 483 19.66 -24.60 2.71
C GLY A 483 20.05 -26.05 3.02
N ARG A 484 20.04 -26.49 4.27
CA ARG A 484 20.23 -27.92 4.63
C ARG A 484 18.96 -28.74 4.34
N LEU A 485 17.78 -28.17 4.56
CA LEU A 485 16.50 -28.83 4.29
C LEU A 485 16.25 -29.01 2.78
N LEU A 486 16.58 -28.00 1.97
CA LEU A 486 16.41 -28.04 0.51
C LEU A 486 17.42 -28.94 -0.23
N ARG A 487 18.46 -29.43 0.47
CA ARG A 487 19.46 -30.36 -0.06
C ARG A 487 19.12 -31.83 0.20
N ARG A 488 18.00 -32.10 0.88
CA ARG A 488 17.39 -33.42 1.04
C ARG A 488 16.20 -33.54 0.11
#